data_AF-A0A8X6H4V8-F1
#
_entry.id   AF-A0A8X6H4V8-F1
#
_cell.length_a   1.000
_cell.length_b   1.000
_cell.length_c   1.000
_cell.angle_alpha   90.00
_cell.angle_beta   90.00
_cell.angle_gamma   90.00
#
_symmetry.space_group_name_H-M   'P 1'
#
loop_
_entity.id
_entity.type
_entity.pdbx_description
1 polymer ?
#
loop_
_entity_poly.entity_id
_entity_poly.type
_entity_poly.pdbx_seq_one_letter_code
_entity_poly.pdbx_strand_id
1 'polypeptide(L)'
;MAFLTKGKKEDLRKLAWEMGLSVGEDLRILDIKHLIVNSEKYEEASIKNLFTNIIEERLEKIKNDEQAAEQERKKAEQAEEEERKKAEQAADLERRKA
;
A
#
# COMPACT_ATOMS: atom_id res chain seq x y z
N MET A 1 -4.60 11.90 22.73
CA MET A 1 -3.88 12.31 21.48
C MET A 1 -2.63 11.52 21.09
N ALA A 2 -1.94 10.79 21.98
CA ALA A 2 -0.70 10.07 21.62
C ALA A 2 -0.86 9.09 20.45
N PHE A 3 -2.07 8.54 20.23
CA PHE A 3 -2.33 7.64 19.10
C PHE A 3 -2.14 8.30 17.72
N LEU A 4 -2.30 9.62 17.59
CA LEU A 4 -2.09 10.36 16.33
C LEU A 4 -0.61 10.41 15.91
N THR A 5 0.32 9.94 16.75
CA THR A 5 1.74 9.79 16.37
C THR A 5 2.04 8.45 15.68
N LYS A 6 1.11 7.50 15.69
CA LYS A 6 1.32 6.15 15.14
C LYS A 6 1.28 6.11 13.60
N GLY A 7 0.63 7.08 12.97
CA GLY A 7 0.47 7.16 11.52
C GLY A 7 1.39 8.18 10.84
N LYS A 8 1.45 8.12 9.52
CA LYS A 8 2.12 9.08 8.64
C LYS A 8 1.25 10.31 8.43
N LYS A 9 1.84 11.35 7.81
CA LYS A 9 1.11 12.58 7.41
C LYS A 9 -0.13 12.27 6.56
N GLU A 10 -0.01 11.33 5.62
CA GLU A 10 -1.10 10.89 4.75
C GLU A 10 -2.28 10.29 5.53
N ASP A 11 -2.01 9.45 6.53
CA ASP A 11 -3.06 8.87 7.37
C ASP A 11 -3.81 9.97 8.13
N LEU A 12 -3.10 10.97 8.63
CA LEU A 12 -3.70 12.11 9.33
C LEU A 12 -4.53 12.98 8.38
N ARG A 13 -4.09 13.17 7.13
CA ARG A 13 -4.89 13.86 6.11
C ARG A 13 -6.16 13.08 5.78
N LYS A 14 -6.06 11.76 5.60
CA LYS A 14 -7.23 10.89 5.35
C LYS A 14 -8.21 10.96 6.52
N LEU A 15 -7.70 10.86 7.76
CA LEU A 15 -8.53 11.00 8.96
C LEU A 15 -9.26 12.36 9.01
N ALA A 16 -8.56 13.45 8.74
CA ALA A 16 -9.18 14.77 8.72
C ALA A 16 -10.24 14.88 7.61
N TRP A 17 -9.98 14.30 6.44
CA TRP A 17 -10.95 14.24 5.34
C TRP A 17 -12.21 13.44 5.70
N GLU A 18 -12.07 12.28 6.35
CA GLU A 18 -13.19 11.48 6.89
C GLU A 18 -14.04 12.25 7.91
N MET A 19 -13.40 13.14 8.68
CA MET A 19 -14.10 14.05 9.60
C MET A 19 -14.81 15.22 8.89
N GLY A 20 -14.61 15.38 7.58
CA GLY A 20 -15.09 16.50 6.77
C GLY A 20 -14.26 17.77 6.93
N LEU A 21 -13.01 17.65 7.39
CA LEU A 21 -12.07 18.76 7.51
C LEU A 21 -11.26 18.90 6.21
N SER A 22 -11.12 20.11 5.69
CA SER A 22 -10.27 20.39 4.54
C SER A 22 -8.82 20.56 4.99
N VAL A 23 -7.93 19.69 4.50
CA VAL A 23 -6.50 19.71 4.84
C VAL A 23 -5.65 19.82 3.59
N GLY A 24 -5.10 21.02 3.37
CA GLY A 24 -4.13 21.31 2.32
C GLY A 24 -2.86 20.48 2.44
N GLU A 25 -2.15 20.32 1.31
CA GLU A 25 -0.95 19.47 1.21
C GLU A 25 0.23 20.04 2.03
N ASP A 26 0.27 21.37 2.16
CA ASP A 26 1.36 22.12 2.80
C ASP A 26 1.25 22.16 4.34
N LEU A 27 0.12 21.74 4.90
CA LEU A 27 -0.09 21.77 6.35
C LEU A 27 0.92 20.87 7.07
N ARG A 28 1.48 21.33 8.18
CA ARG A 28 2.42 20.53 8.96
C ARG A 28 1.65 19.47 9.73
N ILE A 29 2.32 18.35 10.05
CA ILE A 29 1.73 17.25 10.85
C ILE A 29 1.10 17.79 12.15
N LEU A 30 1.76 18.75 12.80
CA LEU A 30 1.28 19.35 14.04
C LEU A 30 -0.02 20.13 13.81
N ASP A 31 -0.11 20.93 12.74
CA ASP A 31 -1.29 21.71 12.41
C ASP A 31 -2.49 20.79 12.10
N ILE A 32 -2.26 19.68 11.39
CA ILE A 32 -3.31 18.68 11.10
C ILE A 32 -3.82 18.04 12.40
N LYS A 33 -2.91 17.67 13.32
CA LYS A 33 -3.30 17.11 14.63
C LYS A 33 -4.14 18.09 15.43
N HIS A 34 -3.76 19.37 15.43
CA HIS A 34 -4.53 20.40 16.10
C HIS A 34 -5.93 20.58 15.48
N LEU A 35 -6.06 20.56 14.15
CA LEU A 35 -7.36 20.64 13.48
C LEU A 35 -8.29 19.47 13.84
N ILE A 36 -7.74 18.24 13.88
CA ILE A 36 -8.50 17.04 14.25
C ILE A 36 -9.03 17.16 15.68
N VAL A 37 -8.16 17.54 16.61
CA VAL A 37 -8.46 17.62 18.05
C VAL A 37 -9.41 18.75 18.39
N ASN A 38 -9.28 19.88 17.70
CA ASN A 38 -10.13 21.06 17.94
C ASN A 38 -11.46 20.99 17.18
N SER A 39 -11.72 19.91 16.43
CA SER A 39 -12.99 19.71 15.73
C SER A 39 -14.10 19.40 16.72
N GLU A 40 -15.29 19.96 16.51
CA GLU A 40 -16.49 19.63 17.28
C GLU A 40 -16.89 18.15 17.16
N LYS A 41 -16.42 17.48 16.10
CA LYS A 41 -16.63 16.06 15.85
C LYS A 41 -15.58 15.16 16.50
N TYR A 42 -14.66 15.72 17.29
CA TYR A 42 -13.62 14.94 17.95
C TYR A 42 -14.20 14.12 19.11
N GLU A 43 -14.28 12.81 18.90
CA GLU A 43 -14.58 11.83 19.95
C GLU A 43 -13.42 10.81 19.99
N GLU A 44 -12.66 10.81 21.08
CA GLU A 44 -11.34 10.15 21.11
C GLU A 44 -11.40 8.66 20.78
N ALA A 45 -12.43 7.92 21.22
CA ALA A 45 -12.53 6.49 20.95
C ALA A 45 -12.82 6.22 19.47
N SER A 46 -13.79 6.92 18.87
CA SER A 46 -14.12 6.79 17.45
C SER A 46 -12.97 7.22 16.56
N ILE A 47 -12.31 8.34 16.86
CA ILE A 47 -11.18 8.84 16.07
C ILE A 47 -9.99 7.87 16.17
N LYS A 48 -9.75 7.29 17.34
CA LYS A 48 -8.69 6.28 17.50
C LYS A 48 -8.99 5.01 16.69
N ASN A 49 -10.23 4.54 16.70
CA ASN A 49 -10.64 3.36 15.93
C ASN A 49 -10.53 3.64 14.42
N LEU A 50 -11.06 4.77 13.96
CA LEU A 50 -10.97 5.20 12.56
C LEU A 50 -9.52 5.35 12.11
N PHE A 51 -8.67 5.98 12.92
CA PHE A 51 -7.25 6.13 12.59
C PHE A 51 -6.50 4.81 12.52
N THR A 52 -6.88 3.86 13.38
CA THR A 52 -6.29 2.51 13.38
C THR A 52 -6.65 1.79 12.09
N ASN A 53 -7.93 1.82 11.69
CA ASN A 53 -8.39 1.23 10.43
C ASN A 53 -7.68 1.84 9.22
N ILE A 54 -7.51 3.16 9.17
CA ILE A 54 -6.77 3.85 8.10
C ILE A 54 -5.33 3.34 7.98
N ILE A 55 -4.64 3.17 9.11
CA ILE A 55 -3.27 2.67 9.14
C ILE A 55 -3.23 1.22 8.67
N GLU A 56 -4.15 0.39 9.14
CA GLU A 56 -4.25 -1.03 8.78
C GLU A 56 -4.54 -1.21 7.28
N GLU A 57 -5.51 -0.49 6.72
CA GLU A 57 -5.82 -0.49 5.29
C GLU A 57 -4.58 -0.17 4.43
N ARG A 58 -3.79 0.84 4.85
CA ARG A 58 -2.56 1.20 4.13
C ARG A 58 -1.54 0.07 4.19
N LEU A 59 -1.34 -0.54 5.35
CA LEU A 59 -0.39 -1.63 5.53
C LEU A 59 -0.82 -2.88 4.75
N GLU A 60 -2.13 -3.18 4.75
CA GLU A 60 -2.69 -4.28 3.97
C GLU A 60 -2.52 -4.05 2.47
N LYS A 61 -2.77 -2.83 1.99
CA LYS A 61 -2.53 -2.48 0.60
C LYS A 61 -1.06 -2.68 0.19
N ILE A 62 -0.11 -2.19 1.00
CA ILE A 62 1.33 -2.38 0.74
C ILE A 62 1.66 -3.87 0.64
N LYS A 63 1.18 -4.68 1.59
CA LYS A 63 1.40 -6.12 1.60
C LYS A 63 0.82 -6.80 0.35
N ASN A 64 -0.39 -6.42 -0.05
CA ASN A 64 -1.03 -6.98 -1.24
C ASN A 64 -0.28 -6.59 -2.52
N ASP A 65 0.18 -5.34 -2.62
CA ASP A 65 0.96 -4.85 -3.75
C ASP A 65 2.32 -5.59 -3.85
N GLU A 66 2.99 -5.80 -2.71
CA GLU A 66 4.24 -6.59 -2.64
C GLU A 66 4.01 -8.05 -3.06
N GLN A 67 2.92 -8.67 -2.58
CA GLN A 67 2.56 -10.04 -2.96
C GLN A 67 2.23 -10.16 -4.45
N ALA A 68 1.51 -9.19 -5.01
CA ALA A 68 1.20 -9.15 -6.43
C ALA A 68 2.47 -9.02 -7.28
N ALA A 69 3.38 -8.12 -6.91
CA ALA A 69 4.66 -7.93 -7.60
C ALA A 69 5.54 -9.20 -7.55
N GLU A 70 5.56 -9.90 -6.41
CA GLU A 70 6.29 -11.17 -6.27
C GLU A 70 5.70 -12.28 -7.14
N GLN A 71 4.36 -12.39 -7.20
CA GLN A 71 3.71 -13.37 -8.08
C GLN A 71 3.96 -13.07 -9.55
N GLU A 72 3.96 -11.80 -9.95
CA GLU A 72 4.24 -11.39 -11.32
C GLU A 72 5.68 -11.75 -11.72
N ARG A 73 6.66 -11.50 -10.83
CA ARG A 73 8.07 -11.91 -11.02
C ARG A 73 8.20 -13.41 -11.20
N LYS A 74 7.58 -14.21 -10.35
CA LYS A 74 7.61 -15.68 -10.45
C LYS A 74 7.00 -16.18 -11.76
N LYS A 75 5.88 -15.59 -12.20
CA LYS A 75 5.25 -15.95 -13.47
C LYS A 75 6.14 -15.60 -14.66
N ALA A 76 6.80 -14.44 -14.62
CA ALA A 76 7.73 -14.03 -15.67
C ALA A 76 8.95 -14.97 -15.74
N GLU A 77 9.54 -15.32 -14.60
CA GLU A 77 10.67 -16.26 -14.52
C GLU A 77 10.29 -17.66 -15.03
N GLN A 78 9.11 -18.16 -14.64
CA GLN A 78 8.59 -19.44 -15.12
C GLN A 78 8.35 -19.44 -16.63
N ALA A 79 7.79 -18.35 -17.17
CA ALA A 79 7.57 -18.21 -18.60
C ALA A 79 8.90 -18.19 -19.38
N GLU A 80 9.92 -17.48 -18.88
CA GLU A 80 11.25 -17.45 -19.49
C GLU A 80 11.93 -18.82 -19.45
N GLU A 81 11.83 -19.54 -18.32
CA GLU A 81 12.39 -20.88 -18.19
C GLU A 81 11.71 -21.88 -19.15
N GLU A 82 10.38 -21.81 -19.28
CA GLU A 82 9.63 -22.65 -20.20
C GLU A 82 9.99 -22.35 -21.67
N GLU A 83 10.16 -21.09 -22.02
CA GLU A 83 10.60 -20.68 -23.36
C GLU A 83 12.01 -21.19 -23.67
N ARG A 84 12.95 -21.07 -22.71
CA ARG A 84 14.30 -21.62 -22.84
C ARG A 84 14.29 -23.13 -23.06
N LYS A 85 13.50 -23.87 -22.28
CA LYS A 85 13.36 -25.33 -22.44
C LYS A 85 12.79 -25.71 -23.80
N LYS A 86 11.77 -24.99 -24.28
CA LYS A 86 11.18 -25.23 -25.62
C LYS A 86 12.19 -24.94 -26.73
N ALA A 87 12.95 -23.85 -26.63
CA ALA A 87 13.98 -23.51 -27.59
C ALA A 87 15.10 -24.55 -27.64
N GLU A 88 15.56 -25.04 -26.48
CA GLU A 88 16.57 -26.09 -26.37
C GLU A 88 16.08 -27.41 -26.98
N GLN A 89 14.86 -27.83 -26.66
CA GLN A 89 14.24 -29.02 -27.24
C GLN A 89 14.10 -28.93 -28.77
N ALA A 90 13.70 -27.76 -29.28
CA ALA A 90 13.60 -27.53 -30.71
C ALA A 90 14.96 -27.64 -31.41
N ALA A 91 16.00 -27.02 -30.85
CA ALA A 91 17.36 -27.07 -31.39
C ALA A 91 17.93 -28.51 -31.39
N ASP A 92 17.69 -29.29 -30.35
CA ASP A 92 18.12 -30.69 -30.28
C ASP A 92 17.41 -31.58 -31.31
N LEU A 93 16.11 -31.35 -31.55
CA LEU A 93 15.36 -32.06 -32.57
C LEU A 93 15.86 -31.74 -33.98
N GLU A 94 16.24 -30.50 -34.26
CA GLU A 94 16.85 -30.12 -35.54
C GLU A 94 18.21 -30.78 -35.75
N ARG A 95 19.08 -30.79 -34.73
CA ARG A 95 20.39 -31.46 -34.79
C ARG A 95 20.29 -32.96 -35.05
N ARG A 96 19.26 -33.64 -34.54
CA ARG A 96 19.04 -35.07 -34.78
C ARG A 96 18.50 -35.40 -36.18
N LYS A 97 18.00 -34.39 -36.90
CA LYS A 97 17.45 -34.55 -38.26
C LYS A 97 18.45 -34.20 -39.38
N ALA A 98 19.57 -33.56 -39.03
CA ALA A 98 20.67 -33.21 -39.94
C ALA A 98 21.72 -34.33 -39.98
#